data_AF-A0A2U1MRK0-F1
#
_entry.id   AF-A0A2U1MRK0-F1
#
_cell.length_a   1.000
_cell.length_b   1.000
_cell.length_c   1.000
_cell.angle_alpha   90.00
_cell.angle_beta   90.00
_cell.angle_gamma   90.00
#
_symmetry.space_group_name_H-M   'P 1'
#
loop_
_entity.id
_entity.type
_entity.pdbx_description
1 polymer ?
#
loop_
_entity_poly.entity_id
_entity_poly.type
_entity_poly.pdbx_seq_one_letter_code
_entity_poly.pdbx_strand_id
1 'polypeptide(L)'
;MNKLSVALCKKKIIRKHTNDFPTYLAANNDGIYPCKHPKFVSVNDFFFSRLNLPPATTNGREPAGVSQAFDFHMPGLNTLGISMELSDVGPGFYMPPHYHPGTTKVITLLRGAIVEM
;
A
#
# COMPACT_ATOMS: atom_id res chain seq x y z
N MET A 1 -16.92 16.97 19.14
CA MET A 1 -16.50 15.62 18.74
C MET A 1 -16.78 15.45 17.25
N ASN A 2 -15.80 15.76 16.40
CA ASN A 2 -15.99 15.75 14.95
C ASN A 2 -15.91 14.31 14.46
N LYS A 3 -17.04 13.76 14.01
CA LYS A 3 -17.08 12.47 13.31
C LYS A 3 -16.42 12.67 11.94
N LEU A 4 -15.15 12.30 11.83
CA LEU A 4 -14.49 12.15 10.54
C LEU A 4 -15.15 10.95 9.84
N SER A 5 -16.18 11.20 9.05
CA SER A 5 -16.85 10.17 8.26
C SER A 5 -16.04 9.92 6.99
N VAL A 6 -14.86 9.31 7.12
CA VAL A 6 -14.10 8.83 5.96
C VAL A 6 -14.80 7.58 5.45
N ALA A 7 -15.70 7.76 4.49
CA ALA A 7 -16.23 6.64 3.73
C ALA A 7 -15.13 6.14 2.78
N LEU A 8 -14.71 4.88 2.92
CA LEU A 8 -13.75 4.18 2.04
C LEU A 8 -14.19 4.07 0.57
N CYS A 9 -15.31 4.70 0.19
CA CYS A 9 -15.88 4.63 -1.14
C CYS A 9 -16.88 5.79 -1.35
N LYS A 10 -16.77 6.54 -2.45
CA LYS A 10 -17.89 7.36 -2.95
C LYS A 10 -18.99 6.45 -3.48
N LYS A 11 -19.86 5.95 -2.59
CA LYS A 11 -21.24 5.43 -2.79
C LYS A 11 -21.62 4.57 -4.04
N LYS A 12 -20.73 4.13 -4.93
CA LYS A 12 -21.15 3.55 -6.23
C LYS A 12 -20.76 2.11 -6.53
N ILE A 13 -20.14 1.36 -5.62
CA ILE A 13 -20.01 -0.10 -5.78
C ILE A 13 -20.35 -0.79 -4.46
N ILE A 14 -21.65 -1.03 -4.25
CA ILE A 14 -22.15 -2.02 -3.30
C ILE A 14 -22.76 -3.13 -4.15
N ARG A 15 -21.96 -4.13 -4.55
CA ARG A 15 -22.56 -5.43 -4.91
C ARG A 15 -22.93 -6.09 -3.59
N LYS A 16 -24.23 -6.18 -3.33
CA LYS A 16 -24.78 -6.98 -2.24
C LYS A 16 -24.33 -8.42 -2.44
N HIS A 17 -23.36 -8.87 -1.67
CA HIS A 17 -23.29 -10.28 -1.30
C HIS A 17 -23.24 -10.34 0.23
N THR A 18 -24.37 -10.79 0.76
CA THR A 18 -24.55 -11.27 2.12
C THR A 18 -23.60 -12.44 2.34
N ASN A 19 -22.77 -12.35 3.38
CA ASN A 19 -22.54 -13.34 4.43
C ASN A 19 -21.11 -13.21 4.95
N ASP A 20 -21.02 -13.09 6.28
CA ASP A 20 -19.92 -13.43 7.18
C ASP A 20 -18.60 -13.84 6.53
N PHE A 21 -17.52 -13.08 6.74
CA PHE A 21 -16.13 -13.52 7.01
C PHE A 21 -15.19 -12.29 7.05
N PRO A 22 -14.19 -12.23 7.96
CA PRO A 22 -13.33 -11.06 8.18
C PRO A 22 -12.09 -11.04 7.27
N THR A 23 -12.17 -11.59 6.07
CA THR A 23 -11.05 -11.68 5.14
C THR A 23 -11.36 -10.83 3.92
N TYR A 24 -10.50 -9.82 3.72
CA TYR A 24 -10.41 -8.96 2.55
C TYR A 24 -10.88 -9.68 1.29
N LEU A 25 -12.07 -9.28 0.82
CA LEU A 25 -12.71 -9.84 -0.35
C LEU A 25 -11.75 -9.77 -1.54
N ALA A 26 -11.72 -10.80 -2.38
CA ALA A 26 -10.89 -10.82 -3.58
C ALA A 26 -11.11 -9.58 -4.45
N ALA A 27 -10.05 -9.10 -5.09
CA ALA A 27 -10.15 -8.07 -6.12
C ALA A 27 -11.17 -8.50 -7.18
N ASN A 28 -12.01 -7.57 -7.65
CA ASN A 28 -12.85 -7.84 -8.80
C ASN A 28 -11.98 -8.01 -10.07
N ASN A 29 -12.62 -8.35 -11.19
CA ASN A 29 -11.94 -8.52 -12.48
C ASN A 29 -11.20 -7.26 -12.99
N ASP A 30 -11.40 -6.10 -12.34
CA ASP A 30 -10.78 -4.82 -12.67
C ASP A 30 -9.63 -4.45 -11.70
N GLY A 31 -9.25 -5.36 -10.79
CA GLY A 31 -8.20 -5.11 -9.80
C GLY A 31 -8.64 -4.23 -8.61
N ILE A 32 -9.93 -3.98 -8.46
CA ILE A 32 -10.50 -3.15 -7.38
C ILE A 32 -11.06 -4.05 -6.28
N TYR A 33 -10.59 -3.82 -5.05
CA TYR A 33 -11.15 -4.47 -3.87
C TYR A 33 -12.52 -3.88 -3.51
N PRO A 34 -13.55 -4.71 -3.23
CA PRO A 34 -14.83 -4.19 -2.78
C PRO A 34 -14.70 -3.52 -1.41
N CYS A 35 -15.43 -2.42 -1.25
CA CYS A 35 -15.33 -1.56 -0.07
C CYS A 35 -15.97 -2.19 1.17
N LYS A 36 -15.30 -2.07 2.32
CA LYS A 36 -15.85 -2.42 3.64
C LYS A 36 -17.07 -1.54 3.96
N HIS A 37 -18.11 -2.12 4.56
CA HIS A 37 -19.29 -1.34 4.96
C HIS A 37 -18.89 -0.30 6.04
N PRO A 38 -19.36 0.97 5.97
CA PRO A 38 -18.91 2.05 6.86
C PRO A 38 -19.01 1.75 8.35
N LYS A 39 -20.02 0.96 8.77
CA LYS A 39 -20.21 0.54 10.18
C LYS A 39 -19.09 -0.34 10.73
N PHE A 40 -18.31 -1.00 9.86
CA PHE A 40 -17.21 -1.89 10.26
C PHE A 40 -15.84 -1.23 10.05
N VAL A 41 -15.80 0.00 9.57
CA VAL A 41 -14.55 0.76 9.38
C VAL A 41 -14.00 1.18 10.74
N SER A 42 -12.69 1.03 10.90
CA SER A 42 -11.95 1.29 12.12
C SER A 42 -10.64 2.00 11.79
N VAL A 43 -9.98 2.55 12.82
CA VAL A 43 -8.67 3.19 12.68
C VAL A 43 -7.62 2.22 12.11
N ASN A 44 -7.74 0.92 12.43
CA ASN A 44 -6.82 -0.11 11.94
C ASN A 44 -6.87 -0.28 10.41
N ASP A 45 -7.97 0.11 9.75
CA ASP A 45 -8.04 0.08 8.29
C ASP A 45 -7.12 1.17 7.68
N PHE A 46 -6.76 2.22 8.43
CA PHE A 46 -5.94 3.36 8.00
C PHE A 46 -4.59 3.45 8.71
N PHE A 47 -4.18 2.42 9.45
CA PHE A 47 -2.92 2.43 10.20
C PHE A 47 -1.97 1.36 9.69
N PHE A 48 -0.75 1.77 9.35
CA PHE A 48 0.30 0.87 8.90
C PHE A 48 1.66 1.33 9.45
N SER A 49 2.27 0.53 10.33
CA SER A 49 3.49 0.91 11.05
C SER A 49 4.78 0.40 10.41
N ARG A 50 4.72 -0.47 9.39
CA ARG A 50 5.92 -1.11 8.82
C ARG A 50 6.83 -0.14 8.05
N LEU A 51 6.36 1.07 7.74
CA LEU A 51 7.19 2.12 7.15
C LEU A 51 7.97 2.94 8.19
N ASN A 52 7.84 2.65 9.49
CA ASN A 52 8.57 3.37 10.54
C ASN A 52 10.00 2.86 10.74
N LEU A 53 10.32 1.67 10.22
CA LEU A 53 11.64 1.05 10.36
C LEU A 53 12.12 0.59 8.98
N PRO A 54 13.43 0.70 8.70
CA PRO A 54 14.01 0.10 7.49
C PRO A 54 13.65 -1.39 7.42
N PRO A 55 13.20 -1.90 6.26
CA PRO A 55 13.00 -3.33 6.06
C PRO A 55 14.33 -4.08 6.22
N ALA A 56 14.27 -5.37 6.54
CA ALA A 56 15.46 -6.19 6.65
C ALA A 56 16.14 -6.33 5.28
N THR A 57 17.38 -5.84 5.20
CA THR A 57 18.24 -5.94 4.02
C THR A 57 19.15 -7.18 4.15
N THR A 58 19.25 -7.99 3.09
CA THR A 58 20.17 -9.15 3.10
C THR A 58 21.57 -8.74 2.63
N ASN A 59 22.60 -9.46 3.06
CA ASN A 59 23.96 -9.31 2.52
C ASN A 59 24.19 -10.14 1.24
N GLY A 60 23.12 -10.45 0.51
CA GLY A 60 23.14 -11.29 -0.67
C GLY A 60 23.51 -10.54 -1.95
N ARG A 61 23.37 -11.23 -3.09
CA ARG A 61 23.62 -10.66 -4.42
C ARG A 61 22.72 -9.46 -4.75
N GLU A 62 21.56 -9.38 -4.10
CA GLU A 62 20.60 -8.28 -4.19
C GLU A 62 20.35 -7.73 -2.77
N PRO A 63 21.20 -6.79 -2.29
CA PRO A 63 21.09 -6.29 -0.94
C PRO A 63 19.98 -5.26 -0.86
N ALA A 64 18.73 -5.71 -0.85
CA ALA A 64 17.57 -4.84 -0.70
C ALA A 64 16.53 -5.43 0.26
N GLY A 65 15.90 -4.56 1.02
CA GLY A 65 14.66 -4.80 1.75
C GLY A 65 13.59 -3.83 1.27
N VAL A 66 12.34 -4.29 1.18
CA VAL A 66 11.21 -3.46 0.71
C VAL A 66 10.01 -3.65 1.64
N SER A 67 9.42 -2.55 2.10
CA SER A 67 8.13 -2.52 2.81
C SER A 67 7.11 -1.73 2.01
N GLN A 68 5.95 -2.33 1.72
CA GLN A 68 4.92 -1.74 0.86
C GLN A 68 3.65 -1.44 1.65
N ALA A 69 3.15 -0.22 1.51
CA ALA A 69 1.83 0.21 1.96
C ALA A 69 0.93 0.38 0.72
N PHE A 70 0.42 -0.75 0.24
CA PHE A 70 -0.59 -0.82 -0.82
C PHE A 70 -1.96 -1.03 -0.17
N ASP A 71 -3.04 -0.91 -0.94
CA ASP A 71 -4.40 -1.18 -0.47
C ASP A 71 -4.58 -2.59 0.13
N PHE A 72 -3.80 -3.57 -0.34
CA PHE A 72 -3.73 -4.90 0.25
C PHE A 72 -3.19 -4.88 1.70
N HIS A 73 -2.19 -4.05 1.99
CA HIS A 73 -1.53 -3.95 3.30
C HIS A 73 -2.20 -2.92 4.23
N MET A 74 -2.76 -1.87 3.64
CA MET A 74 -3.42 -0.74 4.28
C MET A 74 -4.73 -0.44 3.53
N PRO A 75 -5.83 -1.15 3.86
CA PRO A 75 -7.12 -1.08 3.16
C PRO A 75 -7.69 0.33 3.00
N GLY A 76 -7.30 1.22 3.91
CA GLY A 76 -7.58 2.65 3.90
C GLY A 76 -7.15 3.39 2.64
N LEU A 77 -6.20 2.83 1.88
CA LEU A 77 -5.71 3.41 0.63
C LEU A 77 -6.60 3.09 -0.58
N ASN A 78 -7.54 2.13 -0.46
CA ASN A 78 -8.42 1.78 -1.56
C ASN A 78 -9.17 3.03 -2.06
N THR A 79 -9.22 3.21 -3.39
CA THR A 79 -9.79 4.37 -4.10
C THR A 79 -9.11 5.73 -3.89
N LEU A 80 -8.07 5.84 -3.05
CA LEU A 80 -7.37 7.12 -2.83
C LEU A 80 -6.34 7.46 -3.91
N GLY A 81 -5.96 6.49 -4.75
CA GLY A 81 -5.01 6.69 -5.85
C GLY A 81 -3.56 6.91 -5.38
N ILE A 82 -3.23 6.50 -4.15
CA ILE A 82 -1.90 6.62 -3.57
C ILE A 82 -1.44 5.28 -2.99
N SER A 83 -0.13 5.06 -3.05
CA SER A 83 0.57 3.94 -2.44
C SER A 83 1.93 4.41 -1.98
N MET A 84 2.55 3.70 -1.04
CA MET A 84 3.87 4.05 -0.53
C MET A 84 4.75 2.82 -0.39
N GLU A 85 6.06 3.03 -0.54
CA GLU A 85 7.09 2.02 -0.36
C GLU A 85 8.26 2.64 0.41
N LEU A 86 8.78 1.92 1.40
CA LEU A 86 10.07 2.19 2.02
C LEU A 86 11.04 1.08 1.62
N SER A 87 12.12 1.47 0.94
CA SER A 87 13.15 0.55 0.48
C SER A 87 14.47 0.91 1.15
N ASP A 88 15.12 -0.11 1.72
CA ASP A 88 16.49 -0.03 2.22
C ASP A 88 17.38 -0.83 1.27
N VAL A 89 18.39 -0.18 0.71
CA VAL A 89 19.24 -0.74 -0.33
C VAL A 89 20.69 -0.62 0.10
N GLY A 90 21.41 -1.72 0.00
CA GLY A 90 22.81 -1.82 0.33
C GLY A 90 23.72 -1.38 -0.84
N PRO A 91 25.02 -1.17 -0.56
CA PRO A 91 25.99 -0.86 -1.59
C PRO A 91 26.03 -1.89 -2.71
N GLY A 92 26.10 -1.43 -3.96
CA GLY A 92 26.12 -2.29 -5.14
C GLY A 92 24.75 -2.85 -5.55
N PHE A 93 23.67 -2.47 -4.86
CA PHE A 93 22.33 -2.75 -5.34
C PHE A 93 22.10 -2.12 -6.72
N TYR A 94 21.52 -2.91 -7.62
CA TYR A 94 21.13 -2.49 -8.95
C TYR A 94 19.63 -2.74 -9.11
N MET A 95 18.87 -1.68 -9.41
CA MET A 95 17.47 -1.79 -9.78
C MET A 95 17.38 -1.94 -11.30
N PRO A 96 16.91 -3.07 -11.84
CA PRO A 96 16.71 -3.20 -13.28
C PRO A 96 15.71 -2.14 -13.79
N PRO A 97 15.95 -1.55 -14.97
CA PRO A 97 15.01 -0.62 -15.59
C PRO A 97 13.62 -1.26 -15.70
N HIS A 98 12.63 -0.62 -15.07
CA HIS A 98 11.23 -1.03 -15.09
C HIS A 98 10.32 0.19 -15.05
N TYR A 99 9.03 -0.02 -15.27
CA TYR A 99 8.01 1.02 -15.19
C TYR A 99 6.72 0.47 -14.57
N HIS A 100 5.92 1.36 -14.01
CA HIS A 100 4.62 1.04 -13.45
C HIS A 100 3.51 1.63 -14.32
N PRO A 101 2.79 0.83 -15.12
CA PRO A 101 1.71 1.33 -15.97
C PRO A 101 0.68 2.14 -15.18
N GLY A 102 0.35 3.33 -15.64
CA GLY A 102 -0.72 4.16 -15.05
C GLY A 102 -0.40 4.81 -13.71
N THR A 103 0.86 4.79 -13.26
CA THR A 103 1.27 5.44 -12.00
C THR A 103 2.55 6.27 -12.18
N THR A 104 2.70 7.31 -11.37
CA THR A 104 3.94 8.07 -11.27
C THR A 104 4.59 7.77 -9.93
N LYS A 105 5.89 7.49 -9.93
CA LYS A 105 6.68 7.26 -8.71
C LYS A 105 7.41 8.54 -8.34
N VAL A 106 7.26 8.99 -7.10
CA VAL A 106 8.08 10.05 -6.49
C VAL A 106 8.95 9.40 -5.43
N ILE A 107 10.26 9.60 -5.51
CA ILE A 107 11.22 8.97 -4.61
C ILE A 107 11.90 10.05 -3.78
N THR A 108 11.94 9.84 -2.47
CA THR A 108 12.65 10.70 -1.53
C THR A 108 13.75 9.91 -0.86
N LEU A 109 14.98 10.42 -0.94
CA LEU A 109 16.12 9.82 -0.25
C LEU A 109 16.10 10.23 1.22
N LEU A 110 15.94 9.28 2.13
CA LEU A 110 15.96 9.54 3.57
C LEU A 110 17.38 9.53 4.15
N ARG A 111 18.26 8.67 3.61
CA ARG A 111 19.66 8.54 4.05
C ARG A 111 20.51 7.93 2.93
N GLY A 112 21.79 8.31 2.89
CA GLY A 112 22.78 7.73 1.98
C GLY A 112 22.87 8.50 0.67
N ALA A 113 23.20 7.78 -0.41
CA ALA A 113 23.27 8.30 -1.77
C ALA A 113 22.81 7.22 -2.75
N ILE A 114 22.04 7.62 -3.75
CA ILE A 114 21.67 6.78 -4.89
C ILE A 114 22.23 7.49 -6.12
N VAL A 115 23.09 6.78 -6.85
CA VAL A 115 23.88 7.39 -7.92
C VAL A 115 23.17 7.27 -9.27
N GLU A 116 22.35 6.23 -9.45
CA GLU A 116 21.49 6.01 -10.63
C GLU A 116 20.24 5.21 -10.22
N MET A 117 19.10 5.50 -10.87
CA MET A 117 17.80 4.83 -10.71
C MET A 117 17.24 4.45 -12.07
#